data_AF-A0A838LA54-F1
#
_entry.id   AF-A0A838LA54-F1
#
_cell.length_a   1.000
_cell.length_b   1.000
_cell.length_c   1.000
_cell.angle_alpha   90.00
_cell.angle_beta   90.00
_cell.angle_gamma   90.00
#
_symmetry.space_group_name_H-M   'P 1'
#
loop_
_entity.id
_entity.type
_entity.pdbx_description
1 polymer ?
#
loop_
_entity_poly.entity_id
_entity_poly.type
_entity_poly.pdbx_seq_one_letter_code
_entity_poly.pdbx_strand_id
1 'polypeptide(L)'
;MIAIRRVAFAVTACTCLVSAAFAQDREPVTVRVRYADLNLSSTSGQSELKARVRGAAEIACQATGNSLTEKMDAARCRNEMMKDGQQQAARLASPADQRLALADPR
;
A
#
# COMPACT_ATOMS: atom_id res chain seq x y z
N MET A 1 -35.29 43.94 -7.73
CA MET A 1 -34.92 43.99 -6.30
C MET A 1 -35.33 42.68 -5.67
N ILE A 2 -34.39 41.90 -5.12
CA ILE A 2 -34.67 40.59 -4.52
C ILE A 2 -34.36 40.70 -3.03
N ALA A 3 -35.37 40.48 -2.19
CA ALA A 3 -35.25 40.48 -0.73
C ALA A 3 -34.92 39.06 -0.24
N ILE A 4 -33.81 38.90 0.48
CA ILE A 4 -33.38 37.62 1.05
C ILE A 4 -33.74 37.60 2.54
N ARG A 5 -34.65 36.70 2.93
CA ARG A 5 -34.97 36.40 4.33
C ARG A 5 -33.89 35.48 4.91
N ARG A 6 -33.22 35.94 5.97
CA ARG A 6 -32.21 35.14 6.70
C ARG A 6 -32.92 34.09 7.57
N VAL A 7 -32.78 32.82 7.22
CA VAL A 7 -33.14 31.70 8.11
C VAL A 7 -31.88 31.35 8.91
N ALA A 8 -31.96 31.44 10.23
CA ALA A 8 -30.89 31.07 11.13
C ALA A 8 -30.83 29.55 11.25
N PHE A 9 -29.76 28.93 10.76
CA PHE A 9 -29.46 27.52 11.02
C PHE A 9 -28.74 27.41 12.37
N ALA A 10 -29.37 26.73 13.33
CA ALA A 10 -28.71 26.32 14.56
C ALA A 10 -27.63 25.27 14.22
N VAL A 11 -26.36 25.62 14.41
CA VAL A 11 -25.23 24.71 14.25
C VAL A 11 -25.18 23.80 15.47
N THR A 12 -25.75 22.60 15.36
CA THR A 12 -25.50 21.53 16.33
C THR A 12 -24.05 21.09 16.16
N ALA A 13 -23.19 21.48 17.09
CA ALA A 13 -21.79 21.06 17.11
C ALA A 13 -21.72 19.56 17.45
N CYS A 14 -21.62 18.72 16.42
CA CYS A 14 -21.17 17.33 16.58
C CYS A 14 -19.69 17.37 16.99
N THR A 15 -19.40 17.17 18.27
CA THR A 15 -18.04 16.91 18.75
C THR A 15 -17.61 15.54 18.26
N CYS A 16 -17.02 15.48 17.07
CA CYS A 16 -16.32 14.31 16.59
C CYS A 16 -15.15 14.05 17.55
N LEU A 17 -15.23 12.98 18.35
CA LEU A 17 -14.10 12.48 19.13
C LEU A 17 -13.01 12.03 18.14
N VAL A 18 -12.07 12.93 17.84
CA VAL A 18 -10.89 12.59 17.04
C VAL A 18 -10.05 11.67 17.91
N SER A 19 -10.13 10.37 17.67
CA SER A 19 -9.18 9.41 18.23
C SER A 19 -7.81 9.78 17.68
N ALA A 20 -6.97 10.42 18.50
CA ALA A 20 -5.58 10.65 18.15
C ALA A 20 -4.90 9.28 18.07
N ALA A 21 -4.87 8.69 16.87
CA ALA A 21 -3.97 7.60 16.58
C ALA A 21 -2.57 8.17 16.75
N PHE A 22 -1.88 7.78 17.83
CA PHE A 22 -0.45 8.04 17.96
C PHE A 22 0.24 7.30 16.81
N ALA A 23 0.44 8.01 15.69
CA ALA A 23 1.31 7.58 14.63
C ALA A 23 2.71 7.55 15.26
N GLN A 24 3.18 6.37 15.64
CA GLN A 24 4.61 6.18 15.82
C GLN A 24 5.23 6.53 14.46
N ASP A 25 6.11 7.54 14.42
CA ASP A 25 6.89 7.89 13.24
C ASP A 25 7.77 6.69 12.89
N ARG A 26 7.24 5.81 12.04
CA ARG A 26 7.93 4.63 11.52
C ARG A 26 8.63 5.04 10.23
N GLU A 27 9.93 4.76 10.15
CA GLU A 27 10.70 4.94 8.92
C GLU A 27 10.03 4.10 7.80
N PRO A 28 9.62 4.71 6.68
CA PRO A 28 9.03 3.96 5.58
C PRO A 28 10.07 3.04 4.94
N VAL A 29 9.75 1.75 4.84
CA VAL A 29 10.62 0.76 4.18
C VAL A 29 10.23 0.63 2.72
N THR A 30 11.21 0.75 1.81
CA THR A 30 11.01 0.60 0.36
C THR A 30 12.02 -0.38 -0.22
N VAL A 31 11.57 -1.29 -1.07
CA VAL A 31 12.43 -2.23 -1.79
C VAL A 31 12.00 -2.33 -3.25
N ARG A 32 12.96 -2.42 -4.18
CA ARG A 32 12.66 -2.62 -5.61
C ARG A 32 12.59 -4.11 -5.92
N VAL A 33 11.48 -4.53 -6.52
CA VAL A 33 11.29 -5.89 -7.03
C VAL A 33 11.30 -5.87 -8.55
N ARG A 34 12.17 -6.67 -9.17
CA ARG A 34 12.21 -6.82 -10.63
C ARG A 34 11.14 -7.81 -11.09
N TYR A 35 10.39 -7.43 -12.12
CA TYR A 35 9.30 -8.23 -12.71
C TYR A 35 9.34 -8.27 -14.24
N ALA A 36 10.35 -7.65 -14.85
CA ALA A 36 10.38 -7.41 -16.30
C ALA A 36 10.67 -8.67 -17.13
N ASP A 37 10.97 -9.78 -16.46
CA ASP A 37 11.13 -11.14 -16.98
C ASP A 37 9.85 -11.99 -16.81
N LEU A 38 8.83 -11.47 -16.11
CA LEU A 38 7.61 -12.21 -15.80
C LEU A 38 6.48 -11.86 -16.77
N ASN A 39 5.79 -12.89 -17.27
CA ASN A 39 4.50 -12.68 -17.92
C ASN A 39 3.39 -12.52 -16.86
N LEU A 40 3.10 -11.28 -16.49
CA LEU A 40 2.07 -10.95 -15.49
C LEU A 40 0.63 -11.20 -15.97
N SER A 41 0.41 -11.51 -17.26
CA SER A 41 -0.90 -11.98 -17.74
C SER A 41 -1.16 -13.46 -17.40
N SER A 42 -0.13 -14.20 -16.96
CA SER A 42 -0.25 -15.61 -16.58
C SER A 42 -0.33 -15.78 -15.06
N THR A 43 -1.09 -16.77 -14.60
CA THR A 43 -1.16 -17.14 -13.17
C THR A 43 0.21 -17.51 -12.61
N SER A 44 1.06 -18.16 -13.41
CA SER A 44 2.43 -18.52 -13.02
C SER A 44 3.30 -17.27 -12.79
N GLY A 45 3.29 -16.30 -13.72
CA GLY A 45 4.03 -15.06 -13.56
C GLY A 45 3.54 -14.19 -12.40
N GLN A 46 2.22 -14.16 -12.15
CA GLN A 46 1.66 -13.49 -10.97
C GLN A 46 2.07 -14.16 -9.66
N SER A 47 2.08 -15.50 -9.62
CA SER A 47 2.53 -16.28 -8.46
C SER A 47 4.01 -16.06 -8.17
N GLU A 48 4.84 -16.01 -9.21
CA GLU A 48 6.27 -15.72 -9.10
C GLU A 48 6.53 -14.30 -8.58
N LEU A 49 5.81 -13.30 -9.11
CA LEU A 49 5.90 -11.93 -8.59
C LEU A 49 5.53 -11.87 -7.10
N LYS A 50 4.45 -12.56 -6.71
CA LYS A 50 4.03 -12.66 -5.30
C LYS A 50 5.11 -13.30 -4.42
N ALA A 51 5.80 -14.32 -4.91
CA ALA A 51 6.91 -14.95 -4.19
C ALA A 51 8.09 -13.98 -4.02
N ARG A 52 8.43 -13.22 -5.07
CA ARG A 52 9.50 -12.20 -5.01
C ARG A 52 9.17 -11.06 -4.04
N VAL A 53 7.93 -10.57 -4.05
CA VAL A 53 7.47 -9.57 -3.07
C VAL A 53 7.59 -10.11 -1.65
N ARG A 54 7.24 -11.38 -1.41
CA ARG A 54 7.41 -12.01 -0.10
C ARG A 54 8.87 -12.03 0.35
N GLY A 55 9.78 -12.52 -0.51
CA GLY A 55 11.21 -12.54 -0.18
C GLY A 55 11.77 -11.13 0.08
N ALA A 56 11.34 -10.15 -0.70
CA ALA A 56 11.74 -8.76 -0.51
C ALA A 56 11.22 -8.18 0.82
N ALA A 57 9.99 -8.49 1.21
CA ALA A 57 9.42 -8.10 2.49
C ALA A 57 10.12 -8.80 3.67
N GLU A 58 10.52 -10.06 3.54
CA GLU A 58 11.28 -10.78 4.57
C GLU A 58 12.66 -10.15 4.81
N ILE A 59 13.35 -9.75 3.73
CA ILE A 59 14.66 -9.08 3.83
C ILE A 59 14.51 -7.69 4.44
N ALA A 60 13.49 -6.93 4.02
CA ALA A 60 13.31 -5.53 4.39
C ALA A 60 12.69 -5.36 5.79
N CYS A 61 11.84 -6.29 6.24
CA CYS A 61 11.13 -6.25 7.52
C CYS A 61 11.65 -7.31 8.50
N GLN A 62 12.88 -7.14 8.97
CA GLN A 62 13.47 -7.99 10.01
C GLN A 62 13.25 -7.41 11.40
N ALA A 63 13.02 -8.27 12.38
CA ALA A 63 13.05 -7.85 13.78
C ALA A 63 14.51 -7.59 14.17
N THR A 64 14.82 -6.38 14.63
CA THR A 64 16.17 -6.00 15.08
C THR A 64 16.52 -6.56 16.45
N GLY A 65 15.52 -7.05 17.19
CA GLY A 65 15.68 -7.62 18.52
C GLY A 65 14.72 -8.78 18.78
N ASN A 66 14.74 -9.26 20.03
CA ASN A 66 14.03 -10.47 20.45
C ASN A 66 12.73 -10.21 21.21
N SER A 67 12.37 -8.94 21.44
CA SER A 67 11.15 -8.61 22.17
C SER A 67 9.90 -9.00 21.37
N LEU A 68 8.80 -9.24 22.07
CA LEU A 68 7.52 -9.56 21.42
C LEU A 68 7.06 -8.39 20.53
N THR A 69 7.23 -7.15 21.00
CA THR A 69 6.87 -5.94 20.26
C THR A 69 7.60 -5.85 18.93
N GLU A 70 8.92 -6.04 18.91
CA GLU A 70 9.72 -6.01 17.67
C GLU A 70 9.30 -7.11 16.69
N LYS A 71 8.99 -8.32 17.19
CA LYS A 71 8.50 -9.41 16.36
C LYS A 71 7.13 -9.12 15.76
N MET A 72 6.24 -8.50 16.54
CA MET A 72 4.92 -8.06 16.08
C MET A 72 5.03 -6.94 15.04
N ASP A 73 5.92 -5.97 15.24
CA ASP A 73 6.16 -4.89 14.29
C ASP A 73 6.76 -5.41 12.98
N ALA A 74 7.73 -6.34 13.03
CA ALA A 74 8.25 -6.98 11.83
C ALA A 74 7.18 -7.78 11.08
N ALA A 75 6.30 -8.49 11.80
CA ALA A 75 5.17 -9.20 11.20
C ALA A 75 4.17 -8.25 10.53
N ARG A 76 3.85 -7.13 11.19
CA ARG A 76 3.01 -6.06 10.63
C ARG A 76 3.62 -5.47 9.37
N CYS A 77 4.91 -5.11 9.41
CA CYS A 77 5.65 -4.59 8.27
C CYS A 77 5.57 -5.53 7.06
N ARG A 78 5.82 -6.84 7.27
CA ARG A 78 5.69 -7.84 6.19
C ARG A 78 4.28 -7.88 5.60
N ASN A 79 3.24 -7.83 6.44
CA ASN A 79 1.86 -7.84 5.97
C ASN A 79 1.51 -6.57 5.18
N GLU A 80 1.97 -5.42 5.62
CA GLU A 80 1.77 -4.13 4.95
C GLU A 80 2.50 -4.10 3.60
N MET A 81 3.76 -4.53 3.53
CA MET A 81 4.51 -4.66 2.27
C MET A 81 3.87 -5.66 1.31
N MET A 82 3.36 -6.80 1.81
CA MET A 82 2.66 -7.77 0.97
C MET A 82 1.37 -7.21 0.40
N LYS A 83 0.62 -6.42 1.18
CA LYS A 83 -0.60 -5.76 0.72
C LYS A 83 -0.31 -4.68 -0.31
N ASP A 84 0.70 -3.84 -0.08
CA ASP A 84 1.14 -2.83 -1.04
C ASP A 84 1.62 -3.47 -2.34
N GLY A 85 2.50 -4.48 -2.26
CA GLY A 85 2.98 -5.21 -3.43
C GLY A 85 1.87 -5.87 -4.24
N GLN A 86 0.80 -6.37 -3.60
CA GLN A 86 -0.39 -6.88 -4.30
C GLN A 86 -1.14 -5.77 -5.04
N GLN A 87 -1.28 -4.59 -4.43
CA GLN A 87 -1.91 -3.44 -5.09
C GLN A 87 -1.10 -2.98 -6.29
N GLN A 88 0.23 -2.94 -6.18
CA GLN A 88 1.12 -2.61 -7.30
C GLN A 88 1.03 -3.68 -8.40
N ALA A 89 1.06 -4.98 -8.05
CA ALA A 89 0.91 -6.07 -9.01
C ALA A 89 -0.43 -6.00 -9.76
N ALA A 90 -1.53 -5.64 -9.08
CA ALA A 90 -2.83 -5.45 -9.72
C ALA A 90 -2.82 -4.29 -10.74
N ARG A 91 -2.09 -3.20 -10.46
CA ARG A 91 -1.90 -2.09 -11.41
C ARG A 91 -1.13 -2.55 -12.64
N LEU A 92 0.00 -3.27 -12.43
CA LEU A 92 0.82 -3.81 -13.51
C LEU A 92 0.11 -4.85 -14.38
N ALA A 93 -0.86 -5.58 -13.81
CA ALA A 93 -1.71 -6.50 -14.55
C ALA A 93 -2.83 -5.81 -15.35
N SER A 94 -2.99 -4.49 -15.20
CA SER A 94 -4.00 -3.75 -15.94
C SER A 94 -3.65 -3.67 -17.44
N PRO A 95 -4.65 -3.74 -18.34
CA PRO A 95 -4.40 -3.70 -19.79
C PRO A 95 -3.70 -2.43 -20.26
N ALA A 96 -3.87 -1.31 -19.56
CA ALA A 96 -3.25 -0.04 -19.88
C ALA A 96 -1.73 -0.08 -19.64
N ASP A 97 -1.31 -0.56 -18.46
CA ASP A 97 0.10 -0.68 -18.11
C ASP A 97 0.81 -1.77 -18.94
N GLN A 98 0.10 -2.85 -19.30
CA GLN A 98 0.64 -3.87 -20.22
C GLN A 98 0.88 -3.35 -21.63
N ARG A 99 0.02 -2.46 -22.17
CA ARG A 99 0.25 -1.84 -23.48
C ARG A 99 1.47 -0.92 -23.46
N LEU A 100 1.72 -0.21 -22.36
CA LEU A 100 2.94 0.59 -22.18
C LEU A 100 4.18 -0.32 -22.14
N ALA A 101 4.12 -1.43 -21.39
CA ALA A 101 5.23 -2.39 -21.31
C ALA A 101 5.54 -3.09 -22.65
N LEU A 102 4.53 -3.33 -23.49
CA LEU A 102 4.70 -3.89 -24.85
C LEU A 102 5.17 -2.84 -25.88
N ALA A 103 4.93 -1.56 -25.63
CA ALA A 103 5.27 -0.46 -26.53
C ALA A 103 6.67 0.13 -26.27
N ASP A 104 7.37 -0.32 -25.24
CA ASP A 104 8.74 0.09 -24.90
C ASP A 104 9.75 -0.95 -25.42
N PRO A 105 10.37 -0.76 -26.60
CA PRO A 105 11.43 -1.63 -27.07
C PRO A 105 12.71 -1.24 -26.32
N ARG A 106 13.16 -2.12 -25.41
CA ARG A 106 14.46 -1.96 -24.74
C ARG A 106 15.61 -1.83 -25.73
#